data_AF-A0A4S0MT86-F1
#
_entry.id   AF-A0A4S0MT86-F1
#
_cell.length_a   1.000
_cell.length_b   1.000
_cell.length_c   1.000
_cell.angle_alpha   90.00
_cell.angle_beta   90.00
_cell.angle_gamma   90.00
#
_symmetry.space_group_name_H-M   'P 1'
#
loop_
_entity.id
_entity.type
_entity.pdbx_description
1 polymer ?
#
loop_
_entity_poly.entity_id
_entity_poly.type
_entity_poly.pdbx_seq_one_letter_code
_entity_poly.pdbx_strand_id
1 'polypeptide(L)'
;MSAEAICEGRARSDFWDGVRLSMPVVVASAPFAVLFGALAVDNGFSVLEAFLMSALIFGGASQMVGIELFGQHVAPWLIVLSIFAVNFR
;
A
#
# COMPACT_ATOMS: atom_id res chain seq x y z
N MET A 1 -39.03 8.76 -11.97
CA MET A 1 -39.29 7.32 -11.80
C MET A 1 -38.27 6.51 -12.63
N SER A 2 -36.98 6.75 -12.41
CA SER A 2 -35.89 6.18 -13.24
C SER A 2 -34.60 5.91 -12.46
N ALA A 3 -34.60 6.15 -11.14
CA ALA A 3 -33.45 5.89 -10.27
C ALA A 3 -33.49 4.51 -9.60
N GLU A 4 -34.63 3.82 -9.61
CA GLU A 4 -34.81 2.59 -8.81
C GLU A 4 -34.54 1.28 -9.57
N ALA A 5 -34.33 1.32 -10.89
CA ALA A 5 -34.15 0.12 -11.71
C ALA A 5 -32.72 -0.47 -11.72
N ILE A 6 -31.75 0.12 -11.00
CA ILE A 6 -30.34 -0.32 -11.03
C ILE A 6 -30.02 -1.36 -9.94
N CYS A 7 -30.88 -1.51 -8.92
CA CYS A 7 -30.48 -2.21 -7.68
C CYS A 7 -30.67 -3.74 -7.64
N GLU A 8 -31.22 -4.42 -8.63
CA GLU A 8 -31.48 -5.87 -8.50
C GLU A 8 -30.76 -6.70 -9.57
N GLY A 9 -29.51 -7.08 -9.29
CA GLY A 9 -28.84 -8.19 -9.98
C GLY A 9 -27.32 -8.11 -10.19
N ARG A 10 -26.65 -7.00 -9.82
CA ARG A 10 -25.31 -6.68 -10.37
C ARG A 10 -24.13 -6.64 -9.40
N ALA A 11 -24.30 -6.87 -8.10
CA ALA A 11 -23.17 -6.76 -7.14
C ALA A 11 -21.92 -7.59 -7.50
N ARG A 12 -22.10 -8.80 -8.08
CA ARG A 12 -20.99 -9.62 -8.57
C ARG A 12 -20.31 -8.99 -9.79
N SER A 13 -21.09 -8.40 -10.71
CA SER A 13 -20.53 -7.72 -11.90
C SER A 13 -19.76 -6.48 -11.48
N ASP A 14 -20.30 -5.65 -10.58
CA ASP A 14 -19.65 -4.40 -10.16
C ASP A 14 -18.30 -4.65 -9.48
N PHE A 15 -18.18 -5.71 -8.67
CA PHE A 15 -16.90 -6.12 -8.09
C PHE A 15 -15.88 -6.53 -9.17
N TRP A 16 -16.28 -7.38 -10.13
CA TRP A 16 -15.40 -7.82 -11.21
C TRP A 16 -15.00 -6.69 -12.15
N ASP A 17 -15.92 -5.74 -12.39
CA ASP A 17 -15.64 -4.54 -13.15
C ASP A 17 -14.62 -3.66 -12.41
N GLY A 18 -14.73 -3.52 -11.09
CA GLY A 18 -13.73 -2.86 -10.24
C GLY A 18 -12.35 -3.55 -10.29
N VAL A 19 -12.30 -4.88 -10.25
CA VAL A 19 -11.04 -5.65 -10.42
C VAL A 19 -10.42 -5.36 -11.78
N ARG A 20 -11.21 -5.41 -12.87
CA ARG A 20 -10.70 -5.13 -14.22
C ARG A 20 -10.19 -3.71 -14.38
N LEU A 21 -10.88 -2.73 -13.80
CA LEU A 21 -10.49 -1.33 -13.83
C LEU A 21 -9.22 -1.04 -13.01
N SER A 22 -8.98 -1.79 -11.93
CA SER A 22 -7.79 -1.63 -11.08
C SER A 22 -6.56 -2.40 -11.58
N MET A 23 -6.74 -3.43 -12.42
CA MET A 23 -5.62 -4.22 -12.97
C MET A 23 -4.47 -3.39 -13.56
N PRO A 24 -4.70 -2.35 -14.39
CA PRO A 24 -3.61 -1.53 -14.92
C PRO A 24 -2.80 -0.82 -13.82
N VAL A 25 -3.46 -0.38 -12.75
CA VAL A 25 -2.82 0.27 -11.60
C VAL A 25 -1.96 -0.73 -10.82
N VAL A 26 -2.47 -1.95 -10.62
CA VAL A 26 -1.72 -3.04 -9.95
C VAL A 26 -0.47 -3.42 -10.75
N VAL A 27 -0.58 -3.52 -12.08
CA VAL A 27 0.58 -3.80 -12.94
C VAL A 27 1.59 -2.66 -12.89
N ALA A 28 1.13 -1.41 -12.88
CA ALA A 28 2.00 -0.25 -12.75
C ALA A 28 2.71 -0.17 -11.38
N SER A 29 2.09 -0.68 -10.30
CA SER A 29 2.67 -0.71 -8.96
C SER A 29 3.55 -1.93 -8.67
N ALA A 30 3.52 -2.96 -9.52
CA ALA A 30 4.31 -4.19 -9.37
C ALA A 30 5.81 -3.98 -9.07
N PRO A 31 6.57 -3.09 -9.76
CA PRO A 31 7.98 -2.89 -9.44
C PRO A 31 8.20 -2.33 -8.02
N PHE A 32 7.29 -1.47 -7.52
CA PHE A 32 7.36 -0.97 -6.15
C PHE A 32 7.07 -2.08 -5.13
N ALA A 33 6.13 -2.98 -5.43
CA ALA A 33 5.85 -4.13 -4.57
C ALA A 33 7.06 -5.08 -4.48
N VAL A 34 7.75 -5.33 -5.60
CA VAL A 34 8.99 -6.13 -5.63
C VAL A 34 10.09 -5.45 -4.82
N LEU A 35 10.29 -4.14 -5.01
CA LEU A 35 11.28 -3.37 -4.27
C LEU A 35 11.00 -3.40 -2.76
N PHE A 36 9.76 -3.16 -2.34
CA PHE A 36 9.36 -3.25 -0.94
C PHE A 36 9.60 -4.66 -0.37
N GLY A 37 9.27 -5.71 -1.12
CA GLY A 37 9.52 -7.10 -0.71
C GLY A 37 11.01 -7.39 -0.51
N ALA A 38 11.87 -6.90 -1.41
CA ALA A 38 13.32 -7.02 -1.26
C ALA A 38 13.82 -6.30 0.00
N LEU A 39 13.37 -5.05 0.21
CA LEU A 39 13.72 -4.28 1.42
C LEU A 39 13.24 -4.95 2.71
N ALA A 40 12.07 -5.59 2.69
CA ALA A 40 11.55 -6.32 3.84
C ALA A 40 12.42 -7.51 4.21
N VAL A 41 12.87 -8.27 3.22
CA VAL A 41 13.79 -9.39 3.43
C VAL A 41 15.14 -8.88 3.94
N ASP A 42 15.69 -7.82 3.35
CA ASP A 42 16.98 -7.24 3.74
C ASP A 42 16.97 -6.67 5.16
N ASN A 43 15.85 -6.08 5.59
CA ASN A 43 15.69 -5.56 6.95
C ASN A 43 15.22 -6.64 7.96
N GLY A 44 15.08 -7.90 7.53
CA GLY A 44 14.73 -9.01 8.41
C GLY A 44 13.28 -9.03 8.91
N PHE A 45 12.36 -8.37 8.20
CA PHE A 45 10.95 -8.35 8.54
C PHE A 45 10.31 -9.71 8.25
N SER A 46 9.43 -10.15 9.14
CA SER A 46 8.59 -11.31 8.88
C SER A 46 7.55 -10.99 7.80
N VAL A 47 7.02 -12.05 7.16
CA VAL A 47 5.95 -11.94 6.16
C VAL A 47 4.73 -11.21 6.74
N LEU A 48 4.39 -11.46 8.00
CA LEU A 48 3.26 -10.83 8.66
C LEU A 48 3.49 -9.33 8.86
N GLU A 49 4.68 -8.93 9.31
CA GLU A 49 5.02 -7.51 9.49
C GLU A 49 5.00 -6.75 8.17
N ALA A 50 5.64 -7.30 7.12
CA ALA A 50 5.63 -6.70 5.79
C ALA A 50 4.22 -6.59 5.19
N PHE A 51 3.39 -7.62 5.41
CA PHE A 51 1.98 -7.60 5.03
C PHE A 51 1.21 -6.51 5.78
N LEU A 52 1.37 -6.43 7.11
CA LEU A 52 0.70 -5.42 7.94
C LEU A 52 1.13 -4.01 7.55
N MET A 53 2.41 -3.78 7.24
CA MET A 53 2.86 -2.50 6.71
C MET A 53 2.12 -2.12 5.43
N SER A 54 1.97 -3.07 4.49
CA SER A 54 1.26 -2.81 3.23
C SER A 54 -0.25 -2.62 3.42
N ALA A 55 -0.85 -3.32 4.38
CA ALA A 55 -2.27 -3.24 4.68
C ALA A 55 -2.64 -1.94 5.42
N LEU A 56 -1.72 -1.39 6.20
CA LEU A 56 -1.96 -0.22 7.06
C LEU A 56 -1.40 1.09 6.49
N ILE A 57 -0.33 1.04 5.69
CA ILE A 57 0.37 2.23 5.17
C ILE A 57 0.03 2.42 3.69
N PHE A 58 -0.84 3.37 3.40
CA PHE A 58 -1.28 3.68 2.03
C PHE A 58 -0.31 4.59 1.25
N GLY A 59 0.71 5.15 1.91
CA GLY A 59 1.70 6.02 1.28
C GLY A 59 2.94 5.25 0.85
N GLY A 60 3.07 4.96 -0.45
CA GLY A 60 4.18 4.13 -0.98
C GLY A 60 5.58 4.65 -0.61
N ALA A 61 5.81 5.96 -0.72
CA ALA A 61 7.09 6.57 -0.33
C ALA A 61 7.33 6.46 1.20
N SER A 62 6.29 6.71 2.00
CA SER A 62 6.34 6.56 3.46
C SER A 62 6.61 5.13 3.89
N GLN A 63 6.09 4.14 3.15
CA GLN A 63 6.29 2.72 3.42
C GLN A 63 7.73 2.30 3.14
N MET A 64 8.36 2.82 2.07
CA MET A 64 9.77 2.56 1.78
C MET A 64 10.71 3.22 2.80
N VAL A 65 10.46 4.48 3.17
CA VAL A 65 11.24 5.13 4.25
C VAL A 65 11.02 4.44 5.59
N GLY A 66 9.78 4.02 5.86
CA GLY A 66 9.42 3.33 7.09
C GLY A 66 10.20 2.02 7.26
N ILE A 67 10.28 1.18 6.23
CA ILE A 67 10.92 -0.14 6.35
C ILE A 67 12.43 -0.07 6.59
N GLU A 68 13.10 0.98 6.12
CA GLU A 68 14.53 1.21 6.37
C GLU A 68 14.80 1.73 7.79
N LEU A 69 13.83 2.44 8.38
CA LEU A 69 13.99 3.08 9.70
C LEU A 69 13.41 2.24 10.84
N PHE A 70 12.38 1.44 10.60
CA PHE A 70 11.85 0.51 11.60
C PHE A 70 12.89 -0.59 11.88
N GLY A 71 13.10 -0.90 13.16
CA GLY A 71 14.15 -1.85 13.58
C GLY A 71 15.54 -1.23 13.75
N GLN A 72 15.74 0.02 13.33
CA GLN A 72 16.95 0.78 13.64
C GLN A 72 16.91 1.36 15.04
N HIS A 73 18.08 1.58 15.64
CA HIS A 73 18.23 2.24 16.94
C HIS A 73 18.10 3.78 16.82
N VAL A 74 16.99 4.23 16.24
CA VAL A 74 16.68 5.66 16.05
C VAL A 74 15.51 6.09 16.93
N ALA A 75 15.48 7.37 17.28
CA ALA A 75 14.37 7.90 18.05
C ALA A 75 13.06 7.85 17.22
N PRO A 76 11.92 7.40 17.78
CA PRO A 76 10.68 7.22 17.01
C PRO A 76 10.20 8.48 16.28
N TRP A 77 10.45 9.66 16.84
CA TRP A 77 10.08 10.93 16.21
C TRP A 77 10.86 11.22 14.92
N LEU A 78 12.07 10.66 14.75
CA LEU A 78 12.83 10.78 13.51
C LEU A 78 12.14 10.03 12.36
N ILE A 79 11.52 8.88 12.64
CA ILE A 79 10.74 8.14 11.64
C ILE A 79 9.57 9.00 11.15
N VAL A 80 8.86 9.64 12.09
CA VAL A 80 7.75 10.55 11.78
C VAL A 80 8.23 11.74 10.95
N LEU A 81 9.34 12.38 11.34
CA LEU A 81 9.89 13.51 10.59
C LEU A 81 10.40 13.13 9.21
N SER A 82 11.04 11.97 9.05
CA SER A 82 11.49 11.48 7.75
C SER A 82 10.32 11.21 6.80
N ILE A 83 9.27 10.55 7.31
CA ILE A 83 8.03 10.33 6.54
C ILE A 83 7.40 11.67 6.17
N PHE A 84 7.31 12.60 7.11
CA PHE A 84 6.79 13.94 6.88
C PHE A 84 7.60 14.68 5.79
N ALA A 85 8.92 14.67 5.90
CA ALA A 85 9.83 15.35 4.97
C ALA A 85 9.71 14.80 3.54
N VAL A 86 9.61 13.48 3.35
CA VAL A 86 9.44 12.87 2.02
C VAL A 86 8.10 13.20 1.36
N ASN A 87 7.07 13.48 2.15
CA ASN A 87 5.74 13.84 1.64
C ASN A 87 5.53 15.35 1.49
N PHE A 88 6.52 16.16 1.91
CA PHE A 88 6.49 17.61 1.78
C PHE A 88 6.76 17.98 0.31
N ARG A 89 5.70 17.97 -0.49
CA ARG A 89 5.66 18.46 -1.88
C ARG A 89 4.63 19.56 -2.05
#